data_AF-A0A7L3SDB5-F1
#
_entry.id   AF-A0A7L3SDB5-F1
#
_cell.length_a   1.000
_cell.length_b   1.000
_cell.length_c   1.000
_cell.angle_alpha   90.00
_cell.angle_beta   90.00
_cell.angle_gamma   90.00
#
_symmetry.space_group_name_H-M   'P 1'
#
loop_
_entity.id
_entity.type
_entity.pdbx_description
1 polymer ?
#
loop_
_entity_poly.entity_id
_entity_poly.type
_entity_poly.pdbx_seq_one_letter_code
_entity_poly.pdbx_strand_id
1 'polypeptide(L)'
;AVPLQVHRRLLYDDNRGVGEPLVELGADKQGLVVRGRHLVLLDTVESAADRHRLLAQELFMAPYAVLAPGGGPSYGRGQPSLRQFSGLRRELPPNVHLLTLTPWEAGTLLLRLEHQFERGESANGSQPVTIDLLNLFSAFAITSLREMSLGADLPLDAVSRLVWTPTTG
;
A
#
# COMPACT_ATOMS: atom_id res chain seq x y z
N ALA A 1 11.18 9.30 26.03
CA ALA A 1 10.89 10.28 24.97
C ALA A 1 11.13 9.62 23.62
N VAL A 2 10.30 9.90 22.61
CA VAL A 2 10.43 9.35 21.24
C VAL A 2 10.79 10.51 20.30
N PRO A 3 12.07 10.71 19.96
CA PRO A 3 12.48 11.81 19.08
C PRO A 3 12.24 11.47 17.60
N LEU A 4 11.94 12.50 16.79
CA LEU A 4 11.78 12.37 15.34
C LEU A 4 12.49 13.53 14.61
N GLN A 5 13.39 13.19 13.69
CA GLN A 5 14.03 14.18 12.81
C GLN A 5 13.16 14.41 11.57
N VAL A 6 12.62 15.62 11.43
CA VAL A 6 11.63 15.93 10.39
C VAL A 6 12.22 16.60 9.13
N HIS A 7 13.40 17.19 9.24
CA HIS A 7 14.11 17.83 8.13
C HIS A 7 15.60 17.99 8.46
N ARG A 8 16.46 18.10 7.43
CA ARG A 8 17.91 18.24 7.57
C ARG A 8 18.47 19.22 6.54
N ARG A 9 19.46 20.00 6.98
CA ARG A 9 20.33 20.82 6.13
C ARG A 9 21.75 20.70 6.67
N LEU A 10 22.71 20.44 5.79
CA LEU A 10 24.12 20.30 6.13
C LEU A 10 24.91 21.36 5.37
N LEU A 11 25.93 21.96 5.99
CA LEU A 11 26.79 22.96 5.34
C LEU A 11 28.01 22.34 4.65
N TYR A 12 28.27 21.06 4.91
CA TYR A 12 29.42 20.33 4.39
C TYR A 12 28.96 18.99 3.81
N ASP A 13 29.68 18.54 2.78
CA ASP A 13 29.59 17.19 2.23
C ASP A 13 30.17 16.16 3.22
N ASP A 14 29.66 14.94 3.18
CA ASP A 14 30.11 13.85 4.05
C ASP A 14 31.25 13.01 3.46
N ASN A 15 31.76 13.40 2.29
CA ASN A 15 32.81 12.75 1.51
C ASN A 15 32.47 11.29 1.12
N ARG A 16 31.19 10.99 0.90
CA ARG A 16 30.73 9.67 0.42
C ARG A 16 30.49 9.61 -1.09
N GLY A 17 30.87 10.65 -1.83
CA GLY A 17 30.95 10.64 -3.29
C GLY A 17 29.94 11.53 -4.01
N VAL A 18 29.02 12.17 -3.29
CA VAL A 18 28.07 13.15 -3.89
C VAL A 18 28.79 14.46 -4.20
N GLY A 19 29.67 14.92 -3.29
CA GLY A 19 30.52 16.09 -3.52
C GLY A 19 29.81 17.43 -3.34
N GLU A 20 28.66 17.44 -2.65
CA GLU A 20 27.91 18.65 -2.33
C GLU A 20 27.28 18.55 -0.94
N PRO A 21 27.17 19.66 -0.21
CA PRO A 21 26.46 19.68 1.06
C PRO A 21 24.95 19.53 0.83
N LEU A 22 24.23 18.94 1.79
CA LEU A 22 22.76 18.86 1.76
C LEU A 22 22.13 20.25 1.99
N VAL A 23 22.04 21.06 0.93
CA VAL A 23 21.49 22.42 0.93
C VAL A 23 20.43 22.57 -0.17
N GLU A 24 19.20 22.20 0.16
CA GLU A 24 18.05 22.35 -0.73
C GLU A 24 17.52 23.79 -0.65
N LEU A 25 17.52 24.52 -1.78
CA LEU A 25 17.21 25.96 -1.81
C LEU A 25 15.71 26.29 -1.97
N GLY A 26 14.86 25.32 -2.34
CA GLY A 26 13.45 25.59 -2.61
C GLY A 26 13.20 26.51 -3.81
N ALA A 27 11.94 26.89 -4.04
CA ALA A 27 11.54 27.68 -5.21
C ALA A 27 11.95 29.16 -5.13
N ASP A 28 12.00 29.73 -3.92
CA ASP A 28 12.37 31.12 -3.64
C ASP A 28 13.88 31.31 -3.38
N LYS A 29 14.64 30.21 -3.43
CA LYS A 29 16.08 30.13 -3.12
C LYS A 29 16.45 30.48 -1.68
N GLN A 30 15.50 30.49 -0.74
CA GLN A 30 15.73 30.81 0.67
C GLN A 30 15.87 29.58 1.56
N GLY A 31 15.71 28.38 0.99
CA GLY A 31 15.74 27.12 1.70
C GLY A 31 14.44 26.34 1.48
N LEU A 32 14.55 25.02 1.41
CA LEU A 32 13.39 24.16 1.25
C LEU A 32 12.49 24.21 2.49
N VAL A 33 11.21 24.51 2.28
CA VAL A 33 10.17 24.39 3.31
C VAL A 33 9.40 23.09 3.06
N VAL A 34 9.42 22.20 4.05
CA VAL A 34 8.69 20.93 4.00
C VAL A 34 7.47 21.00 4.90
N ARG A 35 6.34 20.45 4.44
CA ARG A 35 5.13 20.27 5.26
C ARG A 35 4.82 18.78 5.35
N GLY A 36 4.67 18.30 6.59
CA GLY A 36 4.27 16.93 6.89
C GLY A 36 3.17 16.89 7.94
N ARG A 37 2.64 15.69 8.18
CA ARG A 37 1.69 15.41 9.25
C ARG A 37 2.18 14.18 10.01
N HIS A 38 2.23 14.28 11.33
CA HIS A 38 2.52 13.16 12.21
C HIS A 38 1.26 12.82 13.00
N LEU A 39 0.94 11.53 13.09
CA LEU A 39 -0.18 11.03 13.87
C LEU A 39 0.38 10.16 14.99
N VAL A 40 -0.04 10.43 16.21
CA VAL A 40 0.35 9.66 17.40
C VAL A 40 -0.88 8.93 17.88
N LEU A 41 -0.80 7.60 17.90
CA LEU A 41 -1.82 6.72 18.44
C LEU A 41 -1.36 6.22 19.81
N LEU A 42 -2.23 6.29 20.81
CA LEU A 42 -2.02 5.71 22.14
C LEU A 42 -3.02 4.58 22.33
N ASP A 43 -2.51 3.41 22.69
CA ASP A 43 -3.31 2.21 22.88
C ASP A 43 -2.63 1.25 23.87
N THR A 44 -3.30 0.16 24.24
CA THR A 44 -2.63 -0.95 24.94
C THR A 44 -1.80 -1.76 23.97
N VAL A 45 -0.83 -2.53 24.49
CA VAL A 45 0.05 -3.34 23.65
C VAL A 45 -0.76 -4.38 22.85
N GLU A 46 -1.82 -4.91 23.46
CA GLU A 46 -2.65 -5.97 22.91
C GLU A 46 -3.57 -5.48 21.77
N SER A 47 -4.01 -4.22 21.79
CA SER A 47 -4.92 -3.64 20.79
C SER A 47 -4.26 -2.72 19.78
N ALA A 48 -3.02 -2.27 20.03
CA ALA A 48 -2.32 -1.31 19.19
C ALA A 48 -2.27 -1.75 17.73
N ALA A 49 -1.95 -3.03 17.47
CA ALA A 49 -1.81 -3.58 16.13
C ALA A 49 -3.09 -3.46 15.30
N ASP A 50 -4.24 -3.79 15.91
CA ASP A 50 -5.56 -3.72 15.27
C ASP A 50 -5.90 -2.32 14.78
N ARG A 51 -5.41 -1.29 15.47
CA ARG A 51 -5.63 0.11 15.09
C ARG A 51 -4.57 0.61 14.12
N HIS A 52 -3.29 0.50 14.46
CA HIS A 52 -2.25 1.19 13.69
C HIS A 52 -2.01 0.57 12.31
N ARG A 53 -2.19 -0.74 12.12
CA ARG A 53 -2.01 -1.40 10.81
C ARG A 53 -3.03 -0.87 9.79
N LEU A 54 -4.32 -0.98 10.15
CA LEU A 54 -5.42 -0.56 9.28
C LEU A 54 -5.42 0.96 9.03
N LEU A 55 -5.19 1.76 10.08
CA LEU A 55 -5.15 3.21 9.96
C LEU A 55 -3.96 3.69 9.11
N ALA A 56 -2.78 3.06 9.27
CA ALA A 56 -1.63 3.42 8.44
C ALA A 56 -1.91 3.17 6.96
N GLN A 57 -2.58 2.06 6.63
CA GLN A 57 -2.97 1.76 5.26
C GLN A 57 -4.02 2.73 4.72
N GLU A 58 -5.05 3.07 5.51
CA GLU A 58 -6.07 4.05 5.12
C GLU A 58 -5.44 5.43 4.83
N LEU A 59 -4.49 5.85 5.67
CA LEU A 59 -3.77 7.10 5.48
C LEU A 59 -2.86 7.08 4.25
N PHE A 60 -2.23 5.95 3.95
CA PHE A 60 -1.39 5.77 2.76
C PHE A 60 -2.25 5.72 1.47
N MET A 61 -3.40 5.04 1.52
CA MET A 61 -4.33 4.84 0.40
C MET A 61 -5.50 5.84 0.42
N ALA A 62 -5.27 7.04 0.94
CA ALA A 62 -6.31 8.05 1.06
C ALA A 62 -6.96 8.37 -0.31
N PRO A 63 -8.29 8.61 -0.36
CA PRO A 63 -8.98 8.83 -1.62
C PRO A 63 -8.51 10.12 -2.30
N TYR A 64 -8.38 10.04 -3.63
CA TYR A 64 -8.04 11.20 -4.45
C TYR A 64 -9.29 12.02 -4.76
N ALA A 65 -9.27 13.31 -4.42
CA ALA A 65 -10.28 14.24 -4.88
C ALA A 65 -10.05 14.59 -6.35
N VAL A 66 -11.01 14.25 -7.21
CA VAL A 66 -10.99 14.60 -8.63
C VAL A 66 -11.96 15.76 -8.86
N LEU A 67 -11.46 16.86 -9.41
CA LEU A 67 -12.25 18.03 -9.77
C LEU A 67 -12.33 18.14 -11.29
N ALA A 68 -13.52 18.41 -11.81
CA ALA A 68 -13.74 18.68 -13.23
C ALA A 68 -14.10 20.16 -13.43
N PRO A 69 -13.66 20.79 -14.53
CA PRO A 69 -14.12 22.14 -14.87
C PRO A 69 -15.65 22.14 -15.00
N GLY A 70 -16.29 23.20 -14.50
CA GLY A 70 -17.73 23.39 -14.65
C GLY A 70 -18.16 23.46 -16.12
N GLY A 71 -19.42 23.17 -16.41
CA GLY A 71 -19.99 23.20 -17.77
C GLY A 71 -20.41 21.84 -18.33
N GLY A 72 -20.09 20.75 -17.62
CA GLY A 72 -20.78 19.46 -17.82
C GLY A 72 -22.26 19.53 -17.42
N PRO A 73 -23.07 18.52 -17.78
CA PRO A 73 -24.47 18.45 -17.35
C PRO A 73 -24.57 18.65 -15.83
N SER A 74 -25.50 19.48 -15.37
CA SER A 74 -25.69 19.72 -13.94
C SER A 74 -25.89 18.39 -13.23
N TYR A 75 -25.12 18.13 -12.16
CA TYR A 75 -25.34 16.99 -11.28
C TYR A 75 -26.76 17.10 -10.69
N GLY A 76 -27.70 16.39 -11.30
CA GLY A 76 -29.13 16.53 -11.06
C GLY A 76 -29.78 15.22 -10.63
N ARG A 77 -30.83 15.33 -9.83
CA ARG A 77 -31.67 14.19 -9.44
C ARG A 77 -32.35 13.63 -10.71
N GLY A 78 -31.93 12.45 -11.16
CA GLY A 78 -32.52 11.77 -12.34
C GLY A 78 -31.60 11.64 -13.56
N GLN A 79 -30.40 12.23 -13.56
CA GLN A 79 -29.40 11.91 -14.60
C GLN A 79 -28.68 10.59 -14.25
N PRO A 80 -28.47 9.67 -15.22
CA PRO A 80 -27.71 8.45 -15.03
C PRO A 80 -26.22 8.77 -14.95
N SER A 81 -25.78 9.36 -13.86
CA SER A 81 -24.37 9.46 -13.50
C SER A 81 -24.00 8.25 -12.64
N LEU A 82 -22.93 7.54 -12.99
CA LEU A 82 -22.30 6.57 -12.08
C LEU A 82 -21.83 7.32 -10.82
N ARG A 83 -22.60 7.20 -9.73
CA ARG A 83 -22.29 7.85 -8.44
C ARG A 83 -21.23 7.09 -7.66
N GLN A 84 -21.12 5.80 -7.92
CA GLN A 84 -20.20 4.90 -7.25
C GLN A 84 -19.84 3.77 -8.22
N PHE A 85 -18.57 3.40 -8.22
CA PHE A 85 -18.08 2.20 -8.87
C PHE A 85 -17.23 1.44 -7.86
N SER A 86 -17.43 0.13 -7.80
CA SER A 86 -16.55 -0.78 -7.08
C SER A 86 -16.15 -1.90 -8.03
N GLY A 87 -14.85 -2.10 -8.19
CA GLY A 87 -14.31 -3.26 -8.91
C GLY A 87 -14.47 -4.56 -8.14
N LEU A 88 -14.79 -4.50 -6.83
CA LEU A 88 -15.02 -5.65 -5.96
C LEU A 88 -16.53 -5.89 -5.77
N ARG A 89 -16.95 -7.15 -5.76
CA ARG A 89 -18.33 -7.58 -5.44
C ARG A 89 -18.61 -7.56 -3.94
N ARG A 90 -17.57 -7.73 -3.12
CA ARG A 90 -17.61 -7.72 -1.66
C ARG A 90 -16.33 -7.10 -1.13
N GLU A 91 -16.39 -6.50 0.04
CA GLU A 91 -15.20 -5.98 0.70
C GLU A 91 -14.24 -7.13 1.04
N LEU A 92 -12.95 -6.84 1.00
CA LEU A 92 -11.93 -7.78 1.46
C LEU A 92 -12.00 -7.91 2.99
N PRO A 93 -11.66 -9.08 3.54
CA PRO A 93 -11.47 -9.21 4.98
C PRO A 93 -10.49 -8.14 5.51
N PRO A 94 -10.70 -7.55 6.70
CA PRO A 94 -9.88 -6.44 7.20
C PRO A 94 -8.38 -6.75 7.29
N ASN A 95 -8.01 -8.02 7.50
CA ASN A 95 -6.62 -8.48 7.53
C ASN A 95 -5.99 -8.69 6.15
N VAL A 96 -6.71 -8.42 5.06
CA VAL A 96 -6.21 -8.56 3.69
C VAL A 96 -6.22 -7.21 2.97
N HIS A 97 -5.14 -6.92 2.27
CA HIS A 97 -5.03 -5.75 1.40
C HIS A 97 -4.72 -6.14 -0.04
N LEU A 98 -5.37 -5.45 -0.99
CA LEU A 98 -5.07 -5.52 -2.40
C LEU A 98 -3.87 -4.63 -2.73
N LEU A 99 -2.67 -5.21 -2.63
CA LEU A 99 -1.42 -4.50 -2.85
C LEU A 99 -1.17 -4.15 -4.33
N THR A 100 -1.56 -5.02 -5.26
CA THR A 100 -1.39 -4.76 -6.70
C THR A 100 -2.54 -5.35 -7.50
N LEU A 101 -3.07 -4.56 -8.43
CA LEU A 101 -3.92 -5.00 -9.53
C LEU A 101 -3.56 -4.22 -10.79
N THR A 102 -2.82 -4.85 -11.70
CA THR A 102 -2.35 -4.20 -12.93
C THR A 102 -2.46 -5.14 -14.13
N PRO A 103 -2.72 -4.64 -15.35
CA PRO A 103 -2.43 -5.38 -16.57
C PRO A 103 -0.98 -5.85 -16.59
N TRP A 104 -0.76 -7.06 -17.10
CA TRP A 104 0.58 -7.64 -17.20
C TRP A 104 0.93 -8.05 -18.63
N GLU A 105 0.33 -9.12 -19.13
CA GLU A 105 0.43 -9.53 -20.54
C GLU A 105 -0.93 -9.42 -21.23
N ALA A 106 -1.00 -9.74 -22.51
CA ALA A 106 -2.23 -9.68 -23.28
C ALA A 106 -3.31 -10.57 -22.65
N GLY A 107 -4.32 -9.94 -22.04
CA GLY A 107 -5.45 -10.62 -21.40
C GLY A 107 -5.16 -11.16 -20.00
N THR A 108 -4.02 -10.83 -19.38
CA THR A 108 -3.69 -11.25 -18.01
C THR A 108 -3.54 -10.05 -17.06
N LEU A 109 -3.75 -10.32 -15.77
CA LEU A 109 -3.60 -9.35 -14.70
C LEU A 109 -2.59 -9.88 -13.68
N LEU A 110 -1.77 -8.99 -13.14
CA LEU A 110 -0.96 -9.25 -11.97
C LEU A 110 -1.73 -8.81 -10.73
N LEU A 111 -2.06 -9.78 -9.89
CA LEU A 111 -2.76 -9.62 -8.62
C LEU A 111 -1.81 -9.93 -7.47
N ARG A 112 -1.67 -9.00 -6.52
CA ARG A 112 -0.99 -9.25 -5.24
C ARG A 112 -1.92 -8.93 -4.09
N LEU A 113 -2.05 -9.88 -3.18
CA LEU A 113 -2.77 -9.75 -1.92
C LEU A 113 -1.76 -9.91 -0.79
N GLU A 114 -1.87 -9.08 0.23
CA GLU A 114 -1.03 -9.19 1.43
C GLU A 114 -1.89 -9.36 2.68
N HIS A 115 -1.33 -10.07 3.66
CA HIS A 115 -1.89 -10.18 4.99
C HIS A 115 -1.29 -9.08 5.87
N GLN A 116 -2.11 -8.19 6.41
CA GLN A 116 -1.64 -6.97 7.08
C GLN A 116 -1.01 -7.20 8.46
N PHE A 117 -1.32 -8.34 9.09
CA PHE A 117 -0.89 -8.66 10.45
C PHE A 117 0.17 -9.76 10.48
N GLU A 118 1.14 -9.62 11.37
CA GLU A 118 2.10 -10.67 11.71
C GLU A 118 1.46 -11.75 12.59
N ARG A 119 2.15 -12.89 12.75
CA ARG A 119 1.65 -14.01 13.56
C ARG A 119 1.56 -13.60 15.04
N GLY A 120 0.35 -13.66 15.60
CA GLY A 120 0.10 -13.36 17.01
C GLY A 120 0.13 -11.87 17.36
N GLU A 121 0.20 -10.99 16.36
CA GLU A 121 0.17 -9.53 16.53
C GLU A 121 -1.20 -9.03 16.97
N SER A 122 -2.26 -9.68 16.50
CA SER A 122 -3.66 -9.45 16.86
C SER A 122 -4.35 -10.77 17.19
N ALA A 123 -5.24 -10.76 18.18
CA ALA A 123 -6.04 -11.94 18.53
C ALA A 123 -6.88 -12.44 17.34
N ASN A 124 -7.46 -11.51 16.57
CA ASN A 124 -8.37 -11.82 15.47
C ASN A 124 -7.74 -11.53 14.10
N GLY A 125 -7.01 -10.43 13.96
CA GLY A 125 -6.42 -9.99 12.70
C GLY A 125 -5.30 -10.89 12.19
N SER A 126 -4.61 -11.61 13.07
CA SER A 126 -3.52 -12.53 12.71
C SER A 126 -3.98 -13.93 12.29
N GLN A 127 -5.29 -14.21 12.25
CA GLN A 127 -5.81 -15.53 11.91
C GLN A 127 -5.73 -15.78 10.39
N PRO A 128 -5.49 -17.03 9.95
CA PRO A 128 -5.55 -17.39 8.54
C PRO A 128 -6.91 -17.02 7.91
N VAL A 129 -6.89 -16.63 6.64
CA VAL A 129 -8.09 -16.22 5.91
C VAL A 129 -8.07 -16.81 4.50
N THR A 130 -9.24 -17.23 4.04
CA THR A 130 -9.46 -17.78 2.70
C THR A 130 -10.31 -16.81 1.88
N ILE A 131 -9.90 -16.55 0.64
CA ILE A 131 -10.59 -15.60 -0.26
C ILE A 131 -11.01 -16.34 -1.52
N ASP A 132 -12.29 -16.19 -1.88
CA ASP A 132 -12.80 -16.66 -3.17
C ASP A 132 -12.52 -15.62 -4.27
N LEU A 133 -11.45 -15.87 -5.03
CA LEU A 133 -11.02 -14.99 -6.13
C LEU A 133 -11.96 -15.04 -7.34
N LEU A 134 -12.64 -16.18 -7.58
CA LEU A 134 -13.51 -16.37 -8.75
C LEU A 134 -14.68 -15.36 -8.73
N ASN A 135 -15.18 -15.04 -7.54
CA ASN A 135 -16.29 -14.11 -7.33
C ASN A 135 -15.86 -12.81 -6.63
N LEU A 136 -14.58 -12.45 -6.68
CA LEU A 136 -14.09 -11.24 -6.02
C LEU A 136 -14.41 -9.99 -6.84
N PHE A 137 -14.18 -10.02 -8.16
CA PHE A 137 -14.29 -8.85 -9.02
C PHE A 137 -15.63 -8.74 -9.74
N SER A 138 -16.17 -7.52 -9.80
CA SER A 138 -17.43 -7.18 -10.47
C SER A 138 -17.24 -6.88 -11.96
N ALA A 139 -16.08 -6.33 -12.32
CA ALA A 139 -15.79 -5.82 -13.66
C ALA A 139 -15.26 -6.88 -14.64
N PHE A 140 -14.74 -8.00 -14.14
CA PHE A 140 -14.21 -9.10 -14.95
C PHE A 140 -14.35 -10.42 -14.19
N ALA A 141 -14.21 -11.54 -14.91
CA ALA A 141 -14.18 -12.88 -14.34
C ALA A 141 -12.77 -13.45 -14.47
N ILE A 142 -12.25 -14.04 -13.39
CA ILE A 142 -10.98 -14.76 -13.41
C ILE A 142 -11.23 -16.16 -13.97
N THR A 143 -10.60 -16.49 -15.10
CA THR A 143 -10.76 -17.78 -15.79
C THR A 143 -9.65 -18.78 -15.45
N SER A 144 -8.48 -18.29 -15.04
CA SER A 144 -7.35 -19.09 -14.60
C SER A 144 -6.48 -18.30 -13.63
N LEU A 145 -5.76 -19.00 -12.77
CA LEU A 145 -4.80 -18.46 -11.83
C LEU A 145 -3.51 -19.26 -11.91
N ARG A 146 -2.38 -18.56 -11.82
CA ARG A 146 -1.06 -19.17 -11.68
C ARG A 146 -0.32 -18.42 -10.59
N GLU A 147 0.12 -19.15 -9.57
CA GLU A 147 0.93 -18.57 -8.51
C GLU A 147 2.37 -18.38 -8.99
N MET A 148 2.92 -17.21 -8.71
CA MET A 148 4.23 -16.77 -9.18
C MET A 148 5.09 -16.31 -7.98
N SER A 149 6.39 -16.18 -8.19
CA SER A 149 7.29 -15.44 -7.31
C SER A 149 6.78 -14.00 -7.07
N LEU A 150 7.28 -13.34 -6.02
CA LEU A 150 6.91 -11.95 -5.72
C LEU A 150 7.23 -10.99 -6.89
N GLY A 151 8.34 -11.25 -7.60
CA GLY A 151 8.76 -10.54 -8.80
C GLY A 151 7.90 -10.82 -10.04
N ALA A 152 7.03 -11.83 -9.98
CA ALA A 152 6.19 -12.33 -11.08
C ALA A 152 7.00 -12.85 -12.29
N ASP A 153 8.25 -13.25 -12.08
CA ASP A 153 9.17 -13.72 -13.12
C ASP A 153 9.25 -15.25 -13.22
N LEU A 154 8.89 -15.96 -12.14
CA LEU A 154 8.96 -17.42 -12.08
C LEU A 154 7.67 -18.01 -11.50
N PRO A 155 7.17 -19.15 -12.03
CA PRO A 155 6.15 -19.95 -11.37
C PRO A 155 6.58 -20.33 -9.96
N LEU A 156 5.68 -20.28 -8.97
CA LEU A 156 6.06 -20.54 -7.58
C LEU A 156 6.59 -21.97 -7.38
N ASP A 157 6.02 -22.93 -8.10
CA ASP A 157 6.44 -24.34 -8.10
C ASP A 157 7.83 -24.57 -8.71
N ALA A 158 8.35 -23.60 -9.48
CA ALA A 158 9.70 -23.61 -10.01
C ALA A 158 10.73 -22.96 -9.06
N VAL A 159 10.28 -22.30 -7.98
CA VAL A 159 11.18 -21.66 -7.01
C VAL A 159 11.82 -22.73 -6.12
N SER A 160 13.16 -22.81 -6.17
CA SER A 160 13.94 -23.68 -5.27
C SER A 160 14.74 -22.84 -4.27
N ARG A 161 14.69 -23.23 -2.99
CA ARG A 161 15.47 -22.58 -1.92
C ARG A 161 16.77 -23.33 -1.69
N LEU A 162 17.86 -22.59 -1.50
CA LEU A 162 19.11 -23.16 -1.00
C LEU A 162 18.90 -23.73 0.40
N VAL A 163 19.46 -24.91 0.64
CA VAL A 163 19.46 -25.56 1.96
C VAL A 163 20.75 -25.18 2.68
N TRP A 164 20.62 -24.43 3.75
CA TRP A 164 21.75 -24.01 4.59
C TRP A 164 21.77 -24.85 5.86
N THR A 165 22.96 -25.23 6.31
CA THR A 165 23.20 -25.85 7.63
C THR A 165 23.79 -24.79 8.57
N PRO A 166 22.94 -24.00 9.26
CA PRO A 166 23.43 -23.02 10.22
C PRO A 166 24.03 -23.72 11.44
N THR A 167 24.99 -23.07 12.08
CA THR A 167 25.68 -23.58 13.27
C THR A 167 24.75 -23.75 14.47
N THR A 168 23.61 -23.06 14.45
CA THR A 168 22.54 -23.12 15.44
C THR A 168 21.27 -23.53 14.70
N GLY A 169 20.87 -24.79 14.85
CA GLY A 169 19.60 -25.32 14.32
C GLY A 169 18.38 -24.72 15.01
#